data_AF-A0A2N8MEV4-F1
#
_entry.id   AF-A0A2N8MEV4-F1
#
_cell.length_a   1.000
_cell.length_b   1.000
_cell.length_c   1.000
_cell.angle_alpha   90.00
_cell.angle_beta   90.00
_cell.angle_gamma   90.00
#
_symmetry.space_group_name_H-M   'P 1'
#
loop_
_entity.id
_entity.type
_entity.pdbx_description
1 polymer ?
#
loop_
_entity_poly.entity_id
_entity_poly.type
_entity_poly.pdbx_seq_one_letter_code
_entity_poly.pdbx_strand_id
1 'polypeptide(L)'
;MPFSLKRLGAAGLASLLLFAGTGAFAQAKKPAQPAPAAPAQAQPAQPAQDQAAPAQQQPQGPVKIDLVPTQNDWTKVCGRDPAANKEICYTTRDFSSQAGQAPVLALAIYDIKGDDTRIVRLLVPVGLLLRPGFRFAIDKGATLEGSFEICFPNGCFAEAKVKGATIDQIKKGSILSVAVKNQVNNEITFAIPVAGFGRAFDGPPIDPKVLEEQQKKLQEELQKRAEEERKRLEAAKPDAAKPAAPAPPPK
;
A
#
# COMPACT_ATOMS: atom_id res chain seq x y z
N MET A 1 27.00 21.74 30.52
CA MET A 1 26.01 22.09 31.56
C MET A 1 25.32 20.80 31.99
N PRO A 2 25.49 20.35 33.25
CA PRO A 2 24.90 19.12 33.76
C PRO A 2 23.55 19.41 34.45
N PHE A 3 22.54 18.57 34.24
CA PHE A 3 21.29 18.55 35.02
C PHE A 3 21.16 17.12 35.56
N SER A 4 21.58 16.83 36.80
CA SER A 4 20.97 17.14 38.11
C SER A 4 19.63 16.44 38.34
N LEU A 5 19.72 15.36 39.13
CA LEU A 5 18.63 14.61 39.76
C LEU A 5 17.76 15.51 40.65
N LYS A 6 16.44 15.28 40.63
CA LYS A 6 15.63 15.52 41.84
C LYS A 6 14.52 14.48 42.00
N ARG A 7 14.58 13.82 43.16
CA ARG A 7 13.58 12.91 43.73
C ARG A 7 12.39 13.70 44.29
N LEU A 8 11.18 13.19 44.08
CA LEU A 8 9.99 13.31 44.93
C LEU A 8 9.24 11.97 44.73
N GLY A 9 8.87 11.18 45.73
CA GLY A 9 8.29 11.53 47.03
C GLY A 9 6.85 11.02 47.00
N ALA A 10 6.58 9.89 47.67
CA ALA A 10 5.43 9.00 47.49
C ALA A 10 4.17 9.37 48.29
N ALA A 11 3.00 8.96 47.79
CA ALA A 11 1.80 8.50 48.50
C ALA A 11 0.82 7.96 47.42
N GLY A 12 0.23 6.78 47.42
CA GLY A 12 -0.05 5.81 48.47
C GLY A 12 -1.55 5.47 48.39
N LEU A 13 -1.94 4.39 47.69
CA LEU A 13 -3.21 3.70 47.92
C LEU A 13 -3.00 2.20 47.64
N ALA A 14 -3.16 1.44 48.73
CA ALA A 14 -2.88 0.03 48.85
C ALA A 14 -3.94 -0.83 48.16
N SER A 15 -3.50 -1.94 47.56
CA SER A 15 -4.35 -3.10 47.29
C SER A 15 -3.51 -4.36 47.52
N LEU A 16 -3.76 -5.02 48.67
CA LEU A 16 -3.22 -6.33 49.03
C LEU A 16 -3.83 -7.40 48.09
N LEU A 17 -2.98 -8.18 47.39
CA LEU A 17 -2.59 -9.59 47.66
C LEU A 17 -3.80 -10.57 47.59
N LEU A 18 -3.79 -11.70 46.87
CA LEU A 18 -2.83 -12.84 46.80
C LEU A 18 -3.12 -13.64 45.46
N PHE A 19 -2.35 -14.58 44.89
CA PHE A 19 -1.46 -15.62 45.42
C PHE A 19 -0.56 -16.22 44.29
N ALA A 20 0.65 -16.61 44.72
CA ALA A 20 1.48 -17.78 44.37
C ALA A 20 1.87 -18.13 42.92
N GLY A 21 3.19 -18.17 42.70
CA GLY A 21 3.83 -18.95 41.63
C GLY A 21 5.32 -18.62 41.41
N THR A 22 6.17 -18.99 42.37
CA THR A 22 7.65 -18.99 42.34
C THR A 22 8.18 -19.67 41.07
N GLY A 23 9.04 -19.05 40.24
CA GLY A 23 10.53 -19.09 40.31
C GLY A 23 11.11 -20.49 39.99
N ALA A 24 12.23 -20.73 39.33
CA ALA A 24 13.20 -19.99 38.54
C ALA A 24 14.26 -21.03 38.04
N PHE A 25 15.09 -20.64 37.08
CA PHE A 25 16.41 -21.19 36.71
C PHE A 25 16.56 -22.50 35.91
N ALA A 26 17.42 -22.33 34.89
CA ALA A 26 18.10 -23.28 34.04
C ALA A 26 18.75 -24.46 34.78
N GLN A 27 18.74 -25.64 34.15
CA GLN A 27 19.69 -26.72 34.41
C GLN A 27 20.21 -27.34 33.12
N ALA A 28 21.48 -27.69 33.19
CA ALA A 28 22.38 -28.04 32.11
C ALA A 28 22.14 -29.44 31.52
N LYS A 29 22.52 -29.56 30.25
CA LYS A 29 22.64 -30.80 29.48
C LYS A 29 23.73 -31.68 30.11
N LYS A 30 23.38 -32.86 30.62
CA LYS A 30 24.31 -33.97 30.90
C LYS A 30 23.93 -35.17 30.02
N PRO A 31 24.87 -35.87 29.38
CA PRO A 31 24.56 -36.92 28.41
C PRO A 31 24.16 -38.21 29.13
N ALA A 32 23.03 -38.80 28.74
CA ALA A 32 22.65 -40.15 29.15
C ALA A 32 23.29 -41.19 28.21
N GLN A 33 23.97 -42.17 28.80
CA GLN A 33 24.41 -43.40 28.14
C GLN A 33 23.21 -44.30 27.77
N PRO A 34 23.34 -45.18 26.76
CA PRO A 34 22.22 -45.93 26.19
C PRO A 34 21.86 -47.17 27.02
N ALA A 35 20.56 -47.37 27.24
CA ALA A 35 19.99 -48.64 27.70
C ALA A 35 19.40 -49.43 26.50
N PRO A 36 19.33 -50.78 26.58
CA PRO A 36 19.19 -51.63 25.40
C PRO A 36 17.79 -51.59 24.78
N ALA A 37 17.75 -51.66 23.45
CA ALA A 37 16.54 -51.71 22.66
C ALA A 37 15.70 -52.98 22.95
N ALA A 38 14.40 -52.78 23.21
CA ALA A 38 13.38 -53.82 23.06
C ALA A 38 12.73 -53.68 21.66
N PRO A 39 12.30 -54.79 21.02
CA PRO A 39 11.91 -54.77 19.62
C PRO A 39 10.60 -54.00 19.39
N ALA A 40 10.62 -53.12 18.38
CA ALA A 40 9.46 -52.41 17.91
C ALA A 40 8.43 -53.38 17.31
N GLN A 41 7.19 -53.34 17.80
CA GLN A 41 6.05 -53.88 17.08
C GLN A 41 5.56 -52.82 16.09
N ALA A 42 5.62 -53.15 14.80
CA ALA A 42 5.16 -52.30 13.72
C ALA A 42 3.62 -52.21 13.72
N GLN A 43 3.08 -51.02 13.98
CA GLN A 43 1.70 -50.70 13.61
C GLN A 43 1.67 -50.23 12.14
N PRO A 44 0.72 -50.69 11.31
CA PRO A 44 0.58 -50.23 9.94
C PRO A 44 0.23 -48.74 9.93
N ALA A 45 1.06 -47.93 9.26
CA ALA A 45 0.75 -46.54 8.98
C ALA A 45 -0.47 -46.46 8.05
N GLN A 46 -1.52 -45.77 8.49
CA GLN A 46 -2.60 -45.36 7.60
C GLN A 46 -2.08 -44.28 6.63
N PRO A 47 -2.45 -44.32 5.34
CA PRO A 47 -2.05 -43.28 4.41
C PRO A 47 -2.68 -41.95 4.82
N ALA A 48 -1.86 -40.96 5.18
CA ALA A 48 -2.29 -39.59 5.24
C ALA A 48 -2.67 -39.17 3.81
N GLN A 49 -3.95 -38.91 3.57
CA GLN A 49 -4.38 -38.28 2.33
C GLN A 49 -3.90 -36.83 2.36
N ASP A 50 -2.83 -36.57 1.64
CA ASP A 50 -2.39 -35.22 1.29
C ASP A 50 -3.49 -34.54 0.46
N GLN A 51 -4.39 -33.83 1.14
CA GLN A 51 -5.26 -32.85 0.49
C GLN A 51 -4.40 -31.63 0.15
N ALA A 52 -3.71 -31.72 -0.99
CA ALA A 52 -3.10 -30.56 -1.63
C ALA A 52 -4.23 -29.58 -2.00
N ALA A 53 -4.24 -28.41 -1.34
CA ALA A 53 -5.04 -27.28 -1.79
C ALA A 53 -4.64 -26.93 -3.24
N PRO A 54 -5.59 -26.60 -4.13
CA PRO A 54 -5.26 -26.33 -5.52
C PRO A 54 -4.39 -25.07 -5.60
N ALA A 55 -3.11 -25.27 -5.94
CA ALA A 55 -2.23 -24.19 -6.35
C ALA A 55 -2.81 -23.61 -7.65
N GLN A 56 -3.33 -22.38 -7.59
CA GLN A 56 -3.68 -21.63 -8.79
C GLN A 56 -2.41 -21.49 -9.63
N GLN A 57 -2.35 -22.23 -10.75
CA GLN A 57 -1.25 -22.17 -11.71
C GLN A 57 -1.22 -20.77 -12.31
N GLN A 58 -0.29 -19.94 -11.84
CA GLN A 58 0.06 -18.71 -12.54
C GLN A 58 0.75 -19.07 -13.87
N PRO A 59 0.39 -18.43 -15.00
CA PRO A 59 1.01 -18.69 -16.30
C PRO A 59 2.54 -18.60 -16.21
N GLN A 60 3.23 -19.64 -16.67
CA GLN A 60 4.68 -19.69 -16.74
C GLN A 60 5.14 -19.07 -18.07
N GLY A 61 5.48 -17.79 -18.05
CA GLY A 61 5.99 -17.06 -19.22
C GLY A 61 5.81 -15.54 -19.08
N PRO A 62 6.61 -14.72 -19.77
CA PRO A 62 6.57 -13.27 -19.61
C PRO A 62 5.16 -12.71 -19.75
N VAL A 63 4.67 -12.03 -18.72
CA VAL A 63 3.33 -11.44 -18.68
C VAL A 63 3.44 -9.97 -19.02
N LYS A 64 2.62 -9.49 -19.95
CA LYS A 64 2.46 -8.06 -20.22
C LYS A 64 1.10 -7.59 -19.73
N ILE A 65 1.07 -6.50 -18.98
CA ILE A 65 -0.14 -5.87 -18.47
C ILE A 65 -0.20 -4.47 -19.08
N ASP A 66 -1.16 -4.25 -19.97
CA ASP A 66 -1.46 -2.92 -20.50
C ASP A 66 -2.30 -2.16 -19.47
N LEU A 67 -1.77 -1.02 -19.01
CA LEU A 67 -2.42 -0.21 -17.99
C LEU A 67 -3.23 0.91 -18.62
N VAL A 68 -4.33 1.26 -17.96
CA VAL A 68 -5.17 2.40 -18.31
C VAL A 68 -5.18 3.42 -17.17
N PRO A 69 -5.21 4.72 -17.46
CA PRO A 69 -5.28 5.72 -16.42
C PRO A 69 -6.59 5.66 -15.63
N THR A 70 -6.52 5.90 -14.32
CA THR A 70 -7.71 6.05 -13.47
C THR A 70 -8.20 7.49 -13.38
N GLN A 71 -7.33 8.44 -13.73
CA GLN A 71 -7.58 9.89 -13.73
C GLN A 71 -7.50 10.43 -15.15
N ASN A 72 -8.24 11.49 -15.46
CA ASN A 72 -8.27 12.10 -16.80
C ASN A 72 -6.93 12.71 -17.20
N ASP A 73 -6.29 13.41 -16.26
CA ASP A 73 -5.08 14.18 -16.49
C ASP A 73 -3.97 13.80 -15.51
N TRP A 74 -2.75 14.14 -15.90
CA TRP A 74 -1.59 14.13 -15.01
C TRP A 74 -1.68 15.29 -14.02
N THR A 75 -1.28 15.07 -12.77
CA THR A 75 -1.32 16.09 -11.72
C THR A 75 0.10 16.48 -11.30
N LYS A 76 0.43 17.77 -11.32
CA LYS A 76 1.70 18.30 -10.81
C LYS A 76 1.49 18.99 -9.48
N VAL A 77 2.18 18.56 -8.44
CA VAL A 77 2.13 19.15 -7.10
C VAL A 77 3.53 19.65 -6.76
N CYS A 78 3.65 20.86 -6.23
CA CYS A 78 4.91 21.42 -5.76
C CYS A 78 4.83 21.78 -4.28
N GLY A 79 5.92 21.55 -3.55
CA GLY A 79 6.06 21.93 -2.16
C GLY A 79 7.51 22.26 -1.81
N ARG A 80 7.71 23.02 -0.74
CA ARG A 80 9.04 23.32 -0.24
C ARG A 80 9.44 22.26 0.79
N ASP A 81 10.55 21.58 0.54
CA ASP A 81 11.14 20.67 1.52
C ASP A 81 11.89 21.49 2.59
N PRO A 82 11.49 21.42 3.86
CA PRO A 82 12.10 22.21 4.93
C PRO A 82 13.51 21.74 5.31
N ALA A 83 13.86 20.47 5.08
CA ALA A 83 15.17 19.91 5.42
C ALA A 83 16.21 20.24 4.35
N ALA A 84 15.83 20.16 3.06
CA ALA A 84 16.68 20.47 1.93
C ALA A 84 16.66 21.96 1.52
N ASN A 85 15.69 22.73 2.02
CA ASN A 85 15.42 24.12 1.63
C ASN A 85 15.27 24.31 0.11
N LYS A 86 14.74 23.28 -0.57
CA LYS A 86 14.52 23.24 -2.03
C LYS A 86 13.03 23.08 -2.33
N GLU A 87 12.61 23.63 -3.46
CA GLU A 87 11.29 23.30 -4.02
C GLU A 87 11.38 21.94 -4.70
N ILE A 88 10.45 21.06 -4.34
CA ILE A 88 10.27 19.73 -4.94
C ILE A 88 8.89 19.70 -5.57
N CYS A 89 8.86 19.47 -6.87
CA CYS A 89 7.65 19.19 -7.60
C CYS A 89 7.59 17.70 -7.92
N TYR A 90 6.41 17.11 -7.91
CA TYR A 90 6.19 15.80 -8.52
C TYR A 90 4.99 15.85 -9.46
N THR A 91 5.11 15.17 -10.60
CA THR A 91 4.02 14.98 -11.55
C THR A 91 3.63 13.52 -11.53
N THR A 92 2.38 13.24 -11.14
CA THR A 92 1.90 11.89 -10.85
C THR A 92 0.62 11.55 -11.60
N ARG A 93 0.41 10.24 -11.80
CA ARG A 93 -0.85 9.66 -12.27
C ARG A 93 -0.97 8.21 -11.83
N ASP A 94 -2.20 7.80 -11.57
CA ASP A 94 -2.56 6.46 -11.16
C ASP A 94 -3.11 5.64 -12.33
N PHE A 95 -2.84 4.34 -12.29
CA PHE A 95 -3.11 3.42 -13.37
C PHE A 95 -3.69 2.10 -12.85
N SER A 96 -4.59 1.52 -13.64
CA SER A 96 -5.30 0.28 -13.37
C SER A 96 -5.11 -0.71 -14.53
N SER A 97 -5.32 -2.00 -14.28
CA SER A 97 -5.41 -3.02 -15.34
C SER A 97 -6.66 -2.89 -16.21
N GLN A 98 -7.71 -2.21 -15.73
CA GLN A 98 -8.96 -2.01 -16.45
C GLN A 98 -9.66 -0.72 -16.03
N ALA A 99 -10.41 -0.11 -16.95
CA ALA A 99 -11.17 1.10 -16.68
C ALA A 99 -12.18 0.88 -15.54
N GLY A 100 -12.27 1.83 -14.60
CA GLY A 100 -13.17 1.77 -13.46
C GLY A 100 -12.72 0.88 -12.29
N GLN A 101 -11.59 0.17 -12.42
CA GLN A 101 -10.98 -0.56 -11.31
C GLN A 101 -10.04 0.31 -10.48
N ALA A 102 -9.77 -0.15 -9.25
CA ALA A 102 -8.83 0.50 -8.36
C ALA A 102 -7.41 0.55 -8.96
N PRO A 103 -6.60 1.58 -8.63
CA PRO A 103 -5.22 1.66 -9.09
C PRO A 103 -4.40 0.43 -8.67
N VAL A 104 -3.64 -0.10 -9.62
CA VAL A 104 -2.66 -1.17 -9.43
C VAL A 104 -1.24 -0.60 -9.37
N LEU A 105 -1.01 0.55 -10.03
CA LEU A 105 0.29 1.19 -10.11
C LEU A 105 0.13 2.70 -10.12
N ALA A 106 1.04 3.42 -9.46
CA ALA A 106 1.18 4.87 -9.61
C ALA A 106 2.57 5.20 -10.16
N LEU A 107 2.65 6.19 -11.04
CA LEU A 107 3.90 6.74 -11.56
C LEU A 107 3.99 8.22 -11.20
N ALA A 108 5.05 8.60 -10.50
CA ALA A 108 5.38 9.97 -10.17
C ALA A 108 6.81 10.31 -10.63
N ILE A 109 6.98 11.47 -11.26
CA ILE A 109 8.31 12.01 -11.59
C ILE A 109 8.59 13.20 -10.69
N TYR A 110 9.64 13.12 -9.89
CA TYR A 110 10.08 14.20 -9.00
C TYR A 110 11.12 15.10 -9.68
N ASP A 111 10.85 16.40 -9.63
CA ASP A 111 11.70 17.53 -10.04
C ASP A 111 12.15 18.31 -8.81
N ILE A 112 13.42 18.15 -8.43
CA ILE A 112 14.04 18.90 -7.36
C ILE A 112 14.69 20.13 -7.99
N LYS A 113 14.18 21.33 -7.67
CA LYS A 113 14.71 22.58 -8.24
C LYS A 113 16.18 22.76 -7.88
N GLY A 114 16.98 23.08 -8.91
CA GLY A 114 18.43 23.25 -8.81
C GLY A 114 19.25 21.95 -8.82
N ASP A 115 18.62 20.79 -8.94
CA ASP A 115 19.30 19.51 -9.22
C ASP A 115 19.23 19.19 -10.73
N ASP A 116 20.21 18.47 -11.27
CA ASP A 116 20.18 17.89 -12.63
C ASP A 116 19.57 16.48 -12.63
N THR A 117 19.46 15.86 -11.46
CA THR A 117 18.87 14.54 -11.25
C THR A 117 17.37 14.65 -11.02
N ARG A 118 16.62 13.76 -11.64
CA ARG A 118 15.18 13.57 -11.44
C ARG A 118 14.93 12.16 -10.94
N ILE A 119 13.82 11.94 -10.25
CA ILE A 119 13.49 10.62 -9.72
C ILE A 119 12.22 10.14 -10.41
N VAL A 120 12.32 9.00 -11.10
CA VAL A 120 11.16 8.21 -11.53
C VAL A 120 10.78 7.35 -10.33
N ARG A 121 9.63 7.60 -9.74
CA ARG A 121 9.11 6.85 -8.60
C ARG A 121 7.85 6.10 -9.02
N LEU A 122 7.81 4.82 -8.69
CA LEU A 122 6.68 3.95 -8.90
C LEU A 122 6.14 3.51 -7.54
N LEU A 123 4.82 3.43 -7.41
CA LEU A 123 4.18 2.59 -6.40
C LEU A 123 3.68 1.35 -7.13
N VAL A 124 4.31 0.20 -6.88
CA VAL A 124 4.00 -1.08 -7.52
C VAL A 124 3.33 -2.05 -6.54
N PRO A 125 2.60 -3.07 -7.03
CA PRO A 125 2.00 -4.07 -6.16
C PRO A 125 3.02 -4.83 -5.31
N VAL A 126 2.56 -5.36 -4.19
CA VAL A 126 3.31 -6.33 -3.38
C VAL A 126 3.42 -7.68 -4.10
N GLY A 127 4.28 -8.57 -3.61
CA GLY A 127 4.49 -9.91 -4.21
C GLY A 127 5.50 -9.94 -5.36
N LEU A 128 6.20 -8.83 -5.60
CA LEU A 128 7.30 -8.72 -6.55
C LEU A 128 8.65 -8.99 -5.85
N LEU A 129 9.62 -9.50 -6.61
CA LEU A 129 10.99 -9.70 -6.14
C LEU A 129 11.71 -8.36 -6.03
N LEU A 130 12.26 -8.06 -4.85
CA LEU A 130 13.00 -6.83 -4.58
C LEU A 130 14.34 -6.76 -5.31
N ARG A 131 14.97 -7.91 -5.55
CA ARG A 131 16.24 -8.04 -6.27
C ARG A 131 15.97 -8.79 -7.59
N PRO A 132 16.53 -8.34 -8.72
CA PRO A 132 17.53 -7.28 -8.87
C PRO A 132 16.99 -5.84 -8.80
N GLY A 133 15.67 -5.66 -8.79
CA GLY A 133 15.03 -4.34 -8.89
C GLY A 133 14.01 -4.35 -10.02
N PHE A 134 13.82 -3.21 -10.66
CA PHE A 134 13.01 -3.09 -11.86
C PHE A 134 13.83 -2.52 -13.02
N ARG A 135 13.40 -2.81 -14.23
CA ARG A 135 13.90 -2.19 -15.46
C ARG A 135 12.78 -1.39 -16.09
N PHE A 136 13.12 -0.30 -16.77
CA PHE A 136 12.14 0.44 -17.55
C PHE A 136 12.73 1.02 -18.83
N ALA A 137 11.86 1.26 -19.80
CA ALA A 137 12.21 1.91 -21.06
C ALA A 137 11.03 2.74 -21.56
N ILE A 138 11.32 3.81 -22.31
CA ILE A 138 10.32 4.63 -22.98
C ILE A 138 10.29 4.19 -24.44
N ASP A 139 9.15 3.70 -24.89
CA ASP A 139 8.95 3.13 -26.23
C ASP A 139 10.04 2.11 -26.59
N LYS A 140 10.89 2.40 -27.57
CA LYS A 140 12.04 1.56 -28.00
C LYS A 140 13.40 2.15 -27.56
N GLY A 141 13.39 3.01 -26.54
CA GLY A 141 14.58 3.66 -26.01
C GLY A 141 15.48 2.72 -25.19
N ALA A 142 16.53 3.30 -24.63
CA ALA A 142 17.46 2.58 -23.76
C ALA A 142 16.74 2.03 -22.52
N THR A 143 17.12 0.82 -22.10
CA THR A 143 16.67 0.25 -20.83
C THR A 143 17.46 0.87 -19.69
N LEU A 144 16.74 1.34 -18.68
CA LEU A 144 17.24 1.90 -17.44
C LEU A 144 16.85 0.98 -16.28
N GLU A 145 17.58 1.06 -15.18
CA GLU A 145 17.37 0.23 -14.00
C GLU A 145 17.02 1.09 -12.79
N GLY A 146 16.27 0.51 -11.86
CA GLY A 146 15.96 1.12 -10.58
C GLY A 146 15.80 0.08 -9.47
N SER A 147 15.76 0.56 -8.24
CA SER A 147 15.71 -0.24 -7.01
C SER A 147 14.38 -0.09 -6.30
N PHE A 148 14.02 -1.10 -5.50
CA PHE A 148 12.98 -0.96 -4.50
C PHE A 148 13.55 -0.26 -3.27
N GLU A 149 12.81 0.72 -2.74
CA GLU A 149 13.23 1.52 -1.59
C GLU A 149 12.55 1.06 -0.30
N ILE A 150 11.21 0.93 -0.32
CA ILE A 150 10.43 0.53 0.85
C ILE A 150 9.10 -0.09 0.42
N CYS A 151 8.63 -1.07 1.19
CA CYS A 151 7.32 -1.71 0.98
C CYS A 151 6.38 -1.45 2.15
N PHE A 152 5.14 -1.12 1.81
CA PHE A 152 3.99 -1.00 2.71
C PHE A 152 2.94 -2.05 2.34
N PRO A 153 1.93 -2.29 3.19
CA PRO A 153 0.84 -3.21 2.86
C PRO A 153 0.09 -2.87 1.56
N ASN A 154 0.05 -1.58 1.19
CA ASN A 154 -0.61 -1.10 -0.03
C ASN A 154 0.28 -1.08 -1.28
N GLY A 155 1.58 -1.41 -1.17
CA GLY A 155 2.49 -1.43 -2.31
C GLY A 155 3.94 -1.12 -1.94
N CYS A 156 4.83 -1.28 -2.91
CA CYS A 156 6.24 -0.97 -2.76
C CYS A 156 6.62 0.27 -3.57
N PHE A 157 7.36 1.18 -2.96
CA PHE A 157 8.02 2.26 -3.68
C PHE A 157 9.29 1.74 -4.35
N ALA A 158 9.41 2.02 -5.64
CA ALA A 158 10.59 1.73 -6.43
C ALA A 158 11.03 3.00 -7.17
N GLU A 159 12.33 3.27 -7.19
CA GLU A 159 12.88 4.52 -7.69
C GLU A 159 14.03 4.30 -8.66
N ALA A 160 14.14 5.19 -9.64
CA ALA A 160 15.30 5.32 -10.51
C ALA A 160 15.69 6.79 -10.62
N LYS A 161 16.98 7.07 -10.44
CA LYS A 161 17.55 8.39 -10.69
C LYS A 161 17.84 8.53 -12.18
N VAL A 162 17.31 9.58 -12.80
CA VAL A 162 17.42 9.83 -14.24
C VAL A 162 17.86 11.27 -14.51
N LYS A 163 18.31 11.54 -15.72
CA LYS A 163 18.69 12.88 -16.19
C LYS A 163 17.61 13.50 -17.07
N GLY A 164 17.77 14.79 -17.37
CA GLY A 164 16.85 15.54 -18.24
C GLY A 164 16.51 14.83 -19.56
N ALA A 165 17.50 14.19 -20.21
CA ALA A 165 17.27 13.46 -21.46
C ALA A 165 16.21 12.34 -21.35
N THR A 166 16.16 11.63 -20.23
CA THR A 166 15.13 10.61 -19.97
C THR A 166 13.77 11.27 -19.76
N ILE A 167 13.72 12.41 -19.07
CA ILE A 167 12.47 13.15 -18.90
C ILE A 167 11.95 13.64 -20.25
N ASP A 168 12.80 14.16 -21.12
CA ASP A 168 12.42 14.56 -22.48
C ASP A 168 11.88 13.40 -23.31
N GLN A 169 12.40 12.18 -23.11
CA GLN A 169 11.83 10.97 -23.70
C GLN A 169 10.43 10.70 -23.15
N ILE A 170 10.22 10.72 -21.83
CA ILE A 170 8.89 10.50 -21.23
C ILE A 170 7.88 11.55 -21.72
N LYS A 171 8.29 12.81 -21.85
CA LYS A 171 7.44 13.92 -22.32
C LYS A 171 6.91 13.73 -23.74
N LYS A 172 7.70 13.06 -24.60
CA LYS A 172 7.38 12.81 -26.02
C LYS A 172 6.92 11.37 -26.28
N GLY A 173 7.12 10.48 -25.32
CA GLY A 173 6.89 9.05 -25.46
C GLY A 173 5.42 8.68 -25.45
N SER A 174 5.14 7.46 -25.87
CA SER A 174 3.79 6.91 -25.84
C SER A 174 3.59 5.97 -24.66
N ILE A 175 4.53 5.03 -24.47
CA ILE A 175 4.48 3.99 -23.44
C ILE A 175 5.79 3.98 -22.65
N LEU A 176 5.68 4.01 -21.32
CA LEU A 176 6.74 3.65 -20.41
C LEU A 176 6.53 2.20 -19.97
N SER A 177 7.44 1.31 -20.35
CA SER A 177 7.38 -0.11 -19.99
C SER A 177 8.20 -0.36 -18.73
N VAL A 178 7.62 -0.96 -17.69
CA VAL A 178 8.29 -1.33 -16.44
C VAL A 178 8.30 -2.85 -16.31
N ALA A 179 9.48 -3.47 -16.31
CA ALA A 179 9.67 -4.90 -16.12
C ALA A 179 10.14 -5.20 -14.68
N VAL A 180 9.45 -6.14 -14.04
CA VAL A 180 9.73 -6.67 -12.70
C VAL A 180 9.64 -8.20 -12.72
N LYS A 181 10.01 -8.86 -11.61
CA LYS A 181 9.84 -10.31 -11.47
C LYS A 181 8.92 -10.67 -10.30
N ASN A 182 8.16 -11.75 -10.43
CA ASN A 182 7.38 -12.32 -9.34
C ASN A 182 8.16 -13.43 -8.58
N GLN A 183 7.54 -14.01 -7.57
CA GLN A 183 8.13 -15.05 -6.70
C GLN A 183 8.62 -16.33 -7.43
N VAL A 184 8.14 -16.60 -8.64
CA VAL A 184 8.58 -17.75 -9.47
C VAL A 184 9.56 -17.34 -10.56
N ASN A 185 10.21 -16.17 -10.42
CA ASN A 185 11.15 -15.59 -11.38
C ASN A 185 10.54 -15.24 -12.76
N ASN A 186 9.22 -15.23 -12.88
CA ASN A 186 8.56 -14.83 -14.12
C ASN A 186 8.59 -13.31 -14.27
N GLU A 187 8.87 -12.84 -15.49
CA GLU A 187 8.90 -11.41 -15.81
C GLU A 187 7.47 -10.88 -16.02
N ILE A 188 7.17 -9.75 -15.37
CA ILE A 188 5.92 -9.01 -15.55
C ILE A 188 6.29 -7.63 -16.08
N THR A 189 5.74 -7.25 -17.23
CA THR A 189 5.91 -5.93 -17.84
C THR A 189 4.62 -5.14 -17.76
N PHE A 190 4.64 -4.02 -17.05
CA PHE A 190 3.57 -3.02 -17.06
C PHE A 190 3.81 -2.01 -18.18
N ALA A 191 2.87 -1.87 -19.10
CA ALA A 191 2.90 -0.84 -20.13
C ALA A 191 2.06 0.36 -19.68
N ILE A 192 2.72 1.47 -19.34
CA ILE A 192 2.13 2.67 -18.78
C ILE A 192 2.00 3.74 -19.87
N PRO A 193 0.79 4.18 -20.24
CA PRO A 193 0.62 5.27 -21.20
C PRO A 193 1.05 6.60 -20.57
N VAL A 194 1.97 7.32 -21.23
CA VAL A 194 2.54 8.59 -20.74
C VAL A 194 2.03 9.82 -21.49
N ALA A 195 1.05 9.64 -22.36
CA ALA A 195 0.39 10.75 -23.04
C ALA A 195 -0.11 11.81 -22.04
N GLY A 196 0.16 13.09 -22.37
CA GLY A 196 -0.19 14.23 -21.53
C GLY A 196 0.82 14.56 -20.41
N PHE A 197 1.80 13.68 -20.14
CA PHE A 197 2.79 13.91 -19.08
C PHE A 197 3.54 15.22 -19.28
N GLY A 198 4.08 15.47 -20.49
CA GLY A 198 4.87 16.67 -20.73
C GLY A 198 4.12 17.98 -20.50
N ARG A 199 2.82 18.01 -20.83
CA ARG A 199 1.97 19.19 -20.57
C ARG A 199 1.85 19.47 -19.07
N ALA A 200 1.61 18.43 -18.27
CA ALA A 200 1.48 18.60 -16.82
C ALA A 200 2.84 18.86 -16.14
N PHE A 201 3.90 18.22 -16.60
CA PHE A 201 5.25 18.37 -16.06
C PHE A 201 5.79 19.79 -16.26
N ASP A 202 5.60 20.37 -17.46
CA ASP A 202 6.03 21.73 -17.76
C ASP A 202 5.02 22.80 -17.29
N GLY A 203 3.76 22.40 -17.14
CA GLY A 203 2.67 23.28 -16.72
C GLY A 203 2.77 23.76 -15.27
N PRO A 204 1.86 24.66 -14.87
CA PRO A 204 1.75 25.08 -13.48
C PRO A 204 1.33 23.89 -12.59
N PRO A 205 1.73 23.86 -11.31
CA PRO A 205 1.18 22.92 -10.36
C PRO A 205 -0.32 23.15 -10.15
N ILE A 206 -1.03 22.15 -9.60
CA ILE A 206 -2.39 22.33 -9.10
C ILE A 206 -2.44 23.50 -8.12
N ASP A 207 -3.37 24.43 -8.34
CA ASP A 207 -3.63 25.53 -7.43
C ASP A 207 -4.26 24.98 -6.14
N PRO A 208 -3.62 25.17 -4.96
CA PRO A 208 -4.18 24.75 -3.69
C PRO A 208 -5.61 25.25 -3.45
N LYS A 209 -5.93 26.47 -3.92
CA LYS A 209 -7.27 27.04 -3.76
C LYS A 209 -8.32 26.29 -4.55
N VAL A 210 -7.99 25.86 -5.77
CA VAL A 210 -8.90 25.05 -6.59
C VAL A 210 -9.17 23.70 -5.93
N LEU A 211 -8.15 23.10 -5.31
CA LEU A 211 -8.32 21.86 -4.56
C LEU A 211 -9.22 22.05 -3.32
N GLU A 212 -9.02 23.12 -2.57
CA GLU A 212 -9.85 23.47 -1.41
C GLU A 212 -11.31 23.69 -1.80
N GLU A 213 -11.56 24.41 -2.90
CA GLU A 213 -12.92 24.63 -3.44
C GLU A 213 -13.57 23.33 -3.89
N GLN A 214 -12.83 22.45 -4.59
CA GLN A 214 -13.32 21.13 -5.00
C GLN A 214 -13.66 20.24 -3.81
N GLN A 215 -12.82 20.22 -2.77
CA GLN A 215 -13.06 19.46 -1.55
C GLN A 215 -14.28 19.99 -0.80
N LYS A 216 -14.43 21.31 -0.70
CA LYS A 216 -15.61 21.93 -0.07
C LYS A 216 -16.88 21.57 -0.83
N LYS A 217 -16.89 21.70 -2.15
CA LYS A 217 -18.03 21.35 -2.99
C LYS A 217 -18.42 19.87 -2.85
N LEU A 218 -17.42 18.98 -2.81
CA LEU A 218 -17.66 17.55 -2.61
C LEU A 218 -18.28 17.27 -1.24
N GLN A 219 -17.81 17.93 -0.17
CA GLN A 219 -18.37 17.80 1.18
C GLN A 219 -19.82 18.29 1.24
N GLU A 220 -20.13 19.43 0.62
CA GLU A 220 -21.49 19.97 0.53
C GLU A 220 -22.43 19.04 -0.25
N GLU A 221 -21.98 18.48 -1.38
CA GLU A 221 -22.76 17.50 -2.15
C GLU A 221 -23.02 16.21 -1.36
N LEU A 222 -22.04 15.72 -0.61
CA LEU A 222 -22.21 14.53 0.23
C LEU A 222 -23.17 14.79 1.40
N GLN A 223 -23.07 15.95 2.06
CA GLN A 223 -23.98 16.35 3.14
C GLN A 223 -25.42 16.44 2.62
N LYS A 224 -25.62 17.09 1.46
CA LYS A 224 -26.92 17.21 0.84
C LYS A 224 -27.53 15.85 0.50
N ARG A 225 -26.76 14.94 -0.11
CA ARG A 225 -27.22 13.57 -0.40
C ARG A 225 -27.59 12.79 0.87
N ALA A 226 -26.81 12.93 1.93
CA ALA A 226 -27.09 12.29 3.22
C ALA A 226 -28.40 12.81 3.85
N GLU A 227 -28.67 14.13 3.78
CA GLU A 227 -29.93 14.71 4.25
C GLU A 227 -31.14 14.27 3.42
N GLU A 228 -31.00 14.23 2.09
CA GLU A 228 -32.03 13.74 1.18
C GLU A 228 -32.37 12.27 1.47
N GLU A 229 -31.36 11.44 1.71
CA GLU A 229 -31.54 10.05 2.10
C GLU A 229 -32.20 9.92 3.47
N ARG A 230 -31.78 10.72 4.48
CA ARG A 230 -32.45 10.75 5.79
C ARG A 230 -33.93 11.07 5.67
N LYS A 231 -34.28 12.13 4.94
CA LYS A 231 -35.68 12.52 4.71
C LYS A 231 -36.46 11.44 3.97
N ARG A 232 -35.83 10.77 2.99
CA ARG A 232 -36.45 9.63 2.28
C ARG A 232 -36.71 8.46 3.22
N LEU A 233 -35.77 8.13 4.11
CA LEU A 233 -35.93 7.05 5.09
C LEU A 233 -36.96 7.39 6.17
N GLU A 234 -37.07 8.66 6.58
CA GLU A 234 -38.11 9.14 7.51
C GLU A 234 -39.50 9.12 6.87
N ALA A 235 -39.64 9.57 5.62
CA ALA A 235 -40.90 9.54 4.87
C ALA A 235 -41.35 8.12 4.50
N ALA A 236 -40.41 7.18 4.35
CA ALA A 236 -40.69 5.76 4.11
C ALA A 236 -41.08 4.98 5.38
N LYS A 237 -41.20 5.64 6.55
CA LYS A 237 -41.78 5.05 7.77
C LYS A 237 -43.25 5.46 7.99
N PRO A 238 -44.23 4.79 7.38
CA PRO A 238 -45.57 4.66 7.96
C PRO A 238 -45.75 3.28 8.63
N ASP A 239 -46.29 3.29 9.85
CA ASP A 239 -46.84 2.14 10.61
C ASP A 239 -45.89 1.04 11.14
N ALA A 240 -44.96 1.39 12.02
CA ALA A 240 -44.40 0.43 12.99
C ALA A 240 -44.30 1.05 14.40
N ALA A 241 -45.35 1.72 14.87
CA ALA A 241 -45.47 2.13 16.27
C ALA A 241 -46.93 2.40 16.65
N LYS A 242 -47.78 1.38 16.65
CA LYS A 242 -48.93 1.35 17.56
C LYS A 242 -48.62 0.33 18.65
N PRO A 243 -48.41 0.73 19.91
CA PRO A 243 -48.37 -0.21 21.01
C PRO A 243 -49.72 -0.92 21.07
N ALA A 244 -49.75 -2.24 20.92
CA ALA A 244 -50.93 -3.02 21.26
C ALA A 244 -51.18 -2.82 22.77
N ALA A 245 -52.31 -2.20 23.11
CA ALA A 245 -52.73 -2.04 24.49
C ALA A 245 -52.88 -3.42 25.17
N PRO A 246 -52.41 -3.60 26.42
CA PRO A 246 -52.57 -4.87 27.12
C PRO A 246 -54.05 -5.14 27.40
N ALA A 247 -54.50 -6.36 27.07
CA ALA A 247 -55.86 -6.81 27.33
C ALA A 247 -56.13 -6.91 28.85
N PRO A 248 -57.35 -6.60 29.34
CA PRO A 248 -57.69 -6.74 30.74
C PRO A 248 -57.80 -8.23 31.13
N PRO A 249 -57.51 -8.60 32.39
CA PRO A 249 -57.54 -9.98 32.83
C PRO A 249 -58.98 -10.52 32.91
N PRO A 250 -59.20 -11.82 32.65
CA PRO A 250 -60.51 -12.44 32.77
C PRO A 250 -60.93 -12.59 34.24
N LYS A 251 -62.27 -12.55 34.42
CA LYS A 251 -63.06 -12.40 35.65
C LYS A 251 -62.55 -13.08 36.92
#